data_AF-A0A4Y8KAT9-F1
#
_entry.id   AF-A0A4Y8KAT9-F1
#
_cell.length_a   1.000
_cell.length_b   1.000
_cell.length_c   1.000
_cell.angle_alpha   90.00
_cell.angle_beta   90.00
_cell.angle_gamma   90.00
#
_symmetry.space_group_name_H-M   'P 1'
#
loop_
_entity.id
_entity.type
_entity.pdbx_description
1 polymer ?
#
loop_
_entity_poly.entity_id
_entity_poly.type
_entity_poly.pdbx_seq_one_letter_code
_entity_poly.pdbx_strand_id
1 'polypeptide(L)'
;MSVGVPPRRINEVVHGQRRITANTALRLARYFGTSAQFWLTLQDRHDRDVAEDRMAEQIAAITPRRPRDKDPSFEARRTWWAESGLAFGYADGRLAQEPPRNGPFG
;
A
#
# COMPACT_ATOMS: atom_id res chain seq x y z
N MET A 1 -22.28 18.71 30.80
CA MET A 1 -21.15 18.83 29.87
C MET A 1 -20.92 17.47 29.22
N SER A 2 -21.36 17.30 27.98
CA SER A 2 -21.30 16.03 27.26
C SER A 2 -20.14 16.05 26.27
N VAL A 3 -19.45 14.93 26.15
CA VAL A 3 -18.34 14.67 25.21
C VAL A 3 -18.73 14.84 23.73
N GLY A 4 -19.97 15.24 23.44
CA GLY A 4 -20.51 15.30 22.07
C GLY A 4 -20.61 13.94 21.38
N VAL A 5 -20.20 12.85 22.05
CA VAL A 5 -20.36 11.46 21.62
C VAL A 5 -21.23 10.78 22.68
N PRO A 6 -22.45 10.33 22.33
CA PRO A 6 -23.30 9.60 23.25
C PRO A 6 -22.60 8.31 23.72
N PRO A 7 -22.67 7.94 25.01
CA PRO A 7 -22.08 6.70 25.54
C PRO A 7 -22.49 5.45 24.75
N ARG A 8 -23.74 5.41 24.28
CA ARG A 8 -24.25 4.38 23.38
C ARG A 8 -23.39 4.22 22.11
N ARG A 9 -22.94 5.32 21.52
CA ARG A 9 -22.13 5.31 20.30
C ARG A 9 -20.73 4.74 20.57
N ILE A 10 -20.17 4.99 21.75
CA ILE A 10 -18.92 4.35 22.19
C ILE A 10 -19.13 2.85 22.37
N ASN A 11 -20.24 2.46 23.00
CA ASN A 11 -20.57 1.05 23.22
C ASN A 11 -20.75 0.30 21.89
N GLU A 12 -21.44 0.89 20.91
CA GLU A 12 -21.61 0.32 19.57
C GLU A 12 -20.25 0.15 18.83
N VAL A 13 -19.31 1.09 19.01
CA VAL A 13 -17.95 0.97 18.46
C VAL A 13 -17.18 -0.17 19.11
N VAL A 14 -17.23 -0.30 20.44
CA VAL A 14 -16.54 -1.37 21.18
C VAL A 14 -17.07 -2.76 20.80
N HIS A 15 -18.37 -2.88 20.52
CA HIS A 15 -19.00 -4.15 20.10
C HIS A 15 -18.89 -4.40 18.59
N GLY A 16 -18.12 -3.60 17.86
CA GLY A 16 -17.96 -3.71 16.40
C GLY A 16 -19.25 -3.45 15.60
N GLN A 17 -20.31 -2.96 16.26
CA GLN A 17 -21.60 -2.67 15.64
C GLN A 17 -21.59 -1.36 14.84
N ARG A 18 -20.52 -0.58 14.95
CA ARG A 18 -20.43 0.72 14.28
C ARG A 18 -19.00 1.12 13.95
N ARG A 19 -18.82 1.57 12.71
CA ARG A 19 -17.56 2.11 12.21
C ARG A 19 -17.21 3.46 12.84
N ILE A 20 -15.94 3.68 13.14
CA ILE A 20 -15.41 4.99 13.52
C ILE A 20 -15.24 5.84 12.26
N THR A 21 -15.94 6.97 12.20
CA THR A 21 -15.78 7.99 11.15
C THR A 21 -14.82 9.09 11.59
N ALA A 22 -14.31 9.90 10.65
CA ALA A 22 -13.41 11.03 10.96
C ALA A 22 -13.98 12.01 12.00
N ASN A 23 -15.27 12.36 11.92
CA ASN A 23 -15.95 13.21 12.91
C ASN A 23 -15.94 12.55 14.31
N THR A 24 -16.20 11.24 14.37
CA THR A 24 -16.16 10.50 15.64
C THR A 24 -14.75 10.42 16.20
N ALA A 25 -13.76 10.16 15.35
CA ALA A 25 -12.34 10.13 15.71
C ALA A 25 -11.86 11.47 16.29
N LEU A 26 -12.24 12.61 15.69
CA LEU A 26 -11.91 13.94 16.22
C LEU A 26 -12.50 14.19 17.61
N ARG A 27 -13.73 13.74 17.85
CA ARG A 27 -14.37 13.87 19.17
C ARG A 27 -13.71 12.98 20.22
N LEU A 28 -13.40 11.73 19.86
CA LEU A 28 -12.70 10.80 20.74
C LEU A 28 -11.29 11.30 21.06
N ALA A 29 -10.56 11.81 20.07
CA ALA A 29 -9.25 12.43 20.23
C ALA A 29 -9.29 13.59 21.22
N ARG A 30 -10.25 14.52 21.05
CA ARG A 30 -10.42 15.65 21.97
C ARG A 30 -10.76 15.21 23.38
N TYR A 31 -11.54 14.14 23.53
CA TYR A 31 -12.00 13.66 24.83
C TYR A 31 -10.93 12.90 25.61
N PHE A 32 -10.24 11.96 24.94
CA PHE A 32 -9.25 11.09 25.56
C PHE A 32 -7.83 11.65 25.52
N GLY A 33 -7.62 12.83 24.93
CA GLY A 33 -6.28 13.41 24.76
C GLY A 33 -5.41 12.63 23.78
N THR A 34 -6.02 11.91 22.83
CA THR A 34 -5.33 11.12 21.80
C THR A 34 -5.44 11.81 20.43
N SER A 35 -4.94 11.16 19.37
CA SER A 35 -5.05 11.69 18.00
C SER A 35 -6.24 11.08 17.25
N ALA A 36 -6.83 11.82 16.32
CA ALA A 36 -7.88 11.26 15.45
C ALA A 36 -7.34 10.14 14.55
N GLN A 37 -6.07 10.27 14.14
CA GLN A 37 -5.37 9.26 13.34
C GLN A 37 -5.29 7.92 14.07
N PHE A 38 -5.02 7.92 15.38
CA PHE A 38 -5.00 6.70 16.19
C PHE A 38 -6.31 5.91 16.05
N TRP A 39 -7.46 6.60 16.16
CA TRP A 39 -8.77 5.96 16.04
C TRP A 39 -9.08 5.48 14.61
N LEU A 40 -8.66 6.22 13.59
CA LEU A 40 -8.85 5.82 12.20
C LEU A 40 -7.97 4.63 11.82
N THR A 41 -6.72 4.58 12.31
CA THR A 41 -5.83 3.44 12.09
C THR A 41 -6.38 2.17 12.77
N LEU A 42 -7.01 2.29 13.94
CA LEU A 42 -7.68 1.15 14.58
C LEU A 42 -8.83 0.62 13.71
N GLN A 43 -9.62 1.53 13.14
CA GLN A 43 -10.72 1.18 12.26
C GLN A 43 -10.21 0.50 10.98
N ASP A 44 -9.21 1.08 10.33
CA ASP A 44 -8.59 0.55 9.11
C ASP A 44 -8.05 -0.87 9.32
N ARG A 45 -7.34 -1.10 10.44
CA ARG A 45 -6.85 -2.43 10.80
C ARG A 45 -7.99 -3.43 10.96
N HIS A 46 -9.04 -3.07 11.69
CA HIS A 46 -10.19 -3.96 11.87
C HIS A 46 -10.88 -4.29 10.55
N ASP A 47 -11.11 -3.27 9.70
CA ASP A 47 -11.72 -3.48 8.39
C ASP A 47 -10.86 -4.36 7.49
N ARG A 48 -9.53 -4.21 7.56
CA ARG A 48 -8.59 -5.04 6.82
C ARG A 48 -8.63 -6.48 7.30
N ASP A 49 -8.55 -6.73 8.61
CA ASP A 49 -8.56 -8.08 9.16
C ASP A 49 -9.89 -8.80 8.76
N VAL A 50 -11.03 -8.11 8.84
CA VAL A 50 -12.33 -8.64 8.39
C VAL A 50 -12.39 -8.87 6.87
N ALA A 51 -11.77 -8.00 6.08
CA ALA A 51 -11.73 -8.14 4.62
C ALA A 51 -10.80 -9.29 4.19
N GLU A 52 -9.64 -9.43 4.84
CA GLU A 52 -8.70 -10.53 4.64
C GLU A 52 -9.39 -11.87 4.90
N ASP A 53 -10.12 -12.00 6.00
CA ASP A 53 -10.88 -13.21 6.33
C ASP A 53 -11.97 -13.52 5.28
N ARG A 54 -12.71 -12.51 4.82
CA ARG A 54 -13.81 -12.69 3.86
C ARG A 54 -13.35 -12.95 2.43
N MET A 55 -12.19 -12.43 2.06
CA MET A 55 -11.68 -12.45 0.68
C MET A 55 -10.46 -13.35 0.53
N ALA A 56 -10.12 -14.15 1.55
CA ALA A 56 -8.90 -14.96 1.57
C ALA A 56 -8.69 -15.79 0.29
N GLU A 57 -9.70 -16.52 -0.16
CA GLU A 57 -9.64 -17.35 -1.38
C GLU A 57 -9.50 -16.51 -2.65
N GLN A 58 -10.22 -15.38 -2.72
CA GLN A 58 -10.19 -14.48 -3.87
C GLN A 58 -8.82 -13.79 -4.01
N ILE A 59 -8.25 -13.36 -2.89
CA ILE A 59 -6.92 -12.75 -2.85
C ILE A 59 -5.84 -13.79 -3.19
N ALA A 60 -5.95 -15.02 -2.67
CA ALA A 60 -5.01 -16.10 -2.98
C ALA A 60 -4.98 -16.49 -4.47
N ALA A 61 -6.10 -16.30 -5.19
CA ALA A 61 -6.18 -16.55 -6.62
C ALA A 61 -5.50 -15.45 -7.47
N ILE A 62 -5.18 -14.27 -6.89
CA ILE A 62 -4.52 -13.18 -7.62
C ILE A 62 -3.05 -13.52 -7.81
N THR A 63 -2.63 -13.69 -9.06
CA THR A 63 -1.21 -13.86 -9.39
C THR A 63 -0.49 -12.51 -9.29
N PRO A 64 0.51 -12.35 -8.41
CA PRO A 64 1.29 -11.13 -8.34
C PRO A 64 1.98 -10.88 -9.67
N ARG A 65 1.82 -9.66 -10.21
CA ARG A 65 2.57 -9.28 -11.41
C ARG A 65 4.05 -9.27 -11.06
N ARG A 66 4.85 -10.06 -11.78
CA ARG A 66 6.31 -10.06 -11.62
C ARG A 66 6.84 -8.62 -11.79
N PRO A 67 7.62 -8.10 -10.82
CA PRO A 67 8.31 -6.84 -11.01
C PRO A 67 9.17 -6.92 -12.27
N ARG A 68 9.09 -5.89 -13.13
CA ARG A 68 9.76 -5.88 -14.46
C ARG A 68 11.28 -6.03 -14.35
N ASP A 69 11.85 -5.59 -13.23
CA ASP A 69 13.26 -5.71 -12.88
C ASP A 69 13.68 -7.15 -12.51
N LYS A 70 12.75 -8.01 -12.09
CA LYS A 70 13.03 -9.40 -11.69
C LYS A 70 12.88 -10.40 -12.83
N ASP A 71 12.63 -9.93 -14.05
CA ASP A 71 12.53 -10.76 -15.25
C ASP A 71 13.95 -11.16 -15.71
N PRO A 72 14.29 -12.45 -15.80
CA PRO A 72 15.60 -12.92 -16.25
C PRO A 72 15.98 -12.38 -17.63
N SER A 73 15.00 -12.13 -18.50
CA SER A 73 15.24 -11.53 -19.82
C SER A 73 15.64 -10.06 -19.73
N PHE A 74 15.14 -9.33 -18.73
CA PHE A 74 15.49 -7.93 -18.50
C PHE A 74 16.90 -7.80 -17.93
N GLU A 75 17.26 -8.64 -16.95
CA GLU A 75 18.62 -8.68 -16.42
C GLU A 75 19.64 -9.12 -17.49
N ALA A 76 19.34 -10.18 -18.25
CA ALA A 76 20.19 -10.59 -19.37
C ALA A 76 20.39 -9.49 -20.42
N ARG A 77 19.36 -8.67 -20.67
CA ARG A 77 19.46 -7.51 -21.57
C ARG A 77 20.25 -6.36 -20.95
N ARG A 78 20.12 -6.12 -19.64
CA ARG A 78 20.93 -5.13 -18.91
C ARG A 78 22.40 -5.49 -18.90
N THR A 79 22.74 -6.74 -18.59
CA THR A 79 24.13 -7.22 -18.56
C THR A 79 24.74 -7.19 -19.96
N TRP A 80 24.02 -7.70 -20.96
CA TRP A 80 24.45 -7.64 -22.35
C TRP A 80 24.68 -6.19 -22.81
N TRP A 81 23.81 -5.25 -22.43
CA TRP A 81 23.97 -3.84 -22.81
C TRP A 81 25.16 -3.17 -22.12
N ALA A 82 25.44 -3.52 -20.86
CA ALA A 82 26.63 -3.06 -20.13
C ALA A 82 27.94 -3.65 -20.70
N GLU A 83 27.90 -4.89 -21.17
CA GLU A 83 29.06 -5.60 -21.74
C GLU A 83 29.32 -5.26 -23.21
N SER A 84 28.30 -4.83 -23.97
CA SER A 84 28.40 -4.54 -25.41
C SER A 84 29.17 -3.27 -25.76
N GLY A 85 29.60 -2.47 -24.77
CA GLY A 85 30.39 -1.25 -25.00
C GLY A 85 29.64 -0.10 -25.70
N LEU A 86 28.33 -0.24 -25.95
CA LEU A 86 27.46 0.76 -26.59
C LEU A 86 26.94 1.84 -25.61
N ALA A 87 27.59 2.02 -24.46
CA ALA A 87 27.17 2.96 -23.43
C ALA A 87 27.33 4.40 -23.92
N PHE A 88 26.25 5.02 -24.41
CA PHE A 88 26.17 6.48 -24.44
C PHE A 88 25.99 6.99 -23.02
N GLY A 89 27.11 7.42 -22.43
CA GLY A 89 27.23 8.40 -21.35
C GLY A 89 26.32 8.24 -20.13
N TYR A 90 26.89 7.81 -19.01
CA TYR A 90 26.39 8.23 -17.70
C TYR A 90 26.63 9.74 -17.57
N ALA A 91 25.63 10.55 -17.90
CA ALA A 91 25.60 11.97 -17.56
C ALA A 91 24.54 12.20 -16.49
N ASP A 92 24.99 12.65 -15.31
CA ASP A 92 24.18 13.27 -14.26
C ASP A 92 23.04 12.43 -13.66
N GLY A 93 23.37 11.24 -13.12
CA GLY A 93 22.54 10.54 -12.12
C GLY A 93 21.11 10.12 -12.55
N ARG A 94 20.76 10.26 -13.83
CA ARG A 94 19.47 9.85 -14.41
C ARG A 94 19.71 8.76 -15.44
N LEU A 95 18.83 7.75 -15.43
CA LEU A 95 18.87 6.63 -16.38
C LEU A 95 18.78 7.18 -17.82
N ALA A 96 19.92 7.22 -18.52
CA ALA A 96 19.97 7.54 -19.94
C ALA A 96 19.40 6.33 -20.71
N GLN A 97 18.15 6.49 -21.16
CA GLN A 97 17.37 5.65 -22.10
C GLN A 97 17.30 4.13 -21.79
N GLU A 98 16.08 3.61 -21.66
CA GLU A 98 15.83 2.17 -21.50
C GLU A 98 16.47 1.38 -22.67
N PRO A 99 17.02 0.17 -22.42
CA PRO A 99 17.58 -0.65 -23.49
C PRO A 99 16.52 -0.93 -24.56
N PRO A 100 16.86 -0.82 -25.86
CA PRO A 100 15.90 -0.98 -26.95
C PRO A 100 15.18 -2.32 -26.86
N ARG A 101 13.88 -2.35 -27.20
CA ARG A 101 13.05 -3.57 -27.18
C ARG A 101 13.58 -4.67 -28.11
N ASN A 102 14.30 -4.29 -29.17
CA ASN A 102 14.81 -5.19 -30.19
C ASN A 102 16.30 -5.47 -29.90
N GLY A 103 16.58 -6.43 -29.03
CA GLY A 103 17.92 -6.98 -28.80
C GLY A 103 18.06 -8.37 -29.41
N PRO A 104 19.23 -9.01 -29.30
CA PRO A 104 19.48 -10.34 -29.88
C PRO A 104 18.67 -11.48 -29.22
N PHE A 105 17.89 -11.16 -28.18
CA PHE A 105 17.02 -12.08 -27.45
C PHE A 105 15.52 -11.90 -27.78
N GLY A 106 15.21 -11.29 -28.92
CA GLY A 106 13.85 -11.00 -29.40
C GLY A 106 13.25 -12.10 -30.25
#